data_AF-A0A2M8GL08-F1
#
_entry.id   AF-A0A2M8GL08-F1
#
_cell.length_a   1.000
_cell.length_b   1.000
_cell.length_c   1.000
_cell.angle_alpha   90.00
_cell.angle_beta   90.00
_cell.angle_gamma   90.00
#
_symmetry.space_group_name_H-M   'P 1'
#
loop_
_entity.id
_entity.type
_entity.pdbx_description
1 polymer ?
#
loop_
_entity_poly.entity_id
_entity_poly.type
_entity_poly.pdbx_seq_one_letter_code
_entity_poly.pdbx_strand_id
1 'polypeptide(L)'
;MVYIWDYDINELKKTEAGRILILERMINYGPGKEKIKLSEVKKYWDKLDLYPSSKRLLELLIWGKYRFSPTSKNYSRSSKEK
;
A
#
# COMPACT_ATOMS: atom_id res chain seq x y z
N MET A 1 -6.80 15.66 8.34
CA MET A 1 -7.14 14.45 9.10
C MET A 1 -7.09 13.29 8.14
N VAL A 2 -6.43 12.19 8.51
CA VAL A 2 -6.55 10.91 7.77
C VAL A 2 -8.02 10.50 7.76
N TYR A 3 -8.53 10.03 6.62
CA TYR A 3 -9.92 9.60 6.50
C TYR A 3 -10.16 8.29 7.25
N ILE A 4 -10.51 8.41 8.54
CA ILE A 4 -10.87 7.30 9.42
C ILE A 4 -12.22 7.66 10.01
N TRP A 5 -13.29 7.14 9.42
CA TRP A 5 -14.66 7.49 9.79
C TRP A 5 -15.20 6.62 10.93
N ASP A 6 -14.75 5.37 11.02
CA ASP A 6 -15.34 4.35 11.90
C ASP A 6 -14.54 4.07 13.19
N TYR A 7 -13.39 4.75 13.39
CA TYR A 7 -12.49 4.46 14.51
C TYR A 7 -11.99 5.72 15.20
N ASP A 8 -11.77 5.62 16.51
CA ASP A 8 -11.01 6.61 17.25
C ASP A 8 -9.51 6.47 16.96
N ILE A 9 -8.96 7.45 16.25
CA ILE A 9 -7.55 7.49 15.87
C ILE A 9 -6.61 7.51 17.08
N ASN A 10 -7.04 8.06 18.22
CA ASN A 10 -6.21 8.15 19.43
C ASN A 10 -6.10 6.79 20.11
N GLU A 11 -7.16 5.98 20.09
CA GLU A 11 -7.11 4.60 20.56
C GLU A 11 -6.22 3.73 19.67
N LEU A 12 -6.34 3.87 18.34
CA LEU A 12 -5.50 3.13 17.39
C LEU A 12 -4.00 3.46 17.56
N LYS A 13 -3.64 4.70 17.90
CA LYS A 13 -2.24 5.09 18.13
C LYS A 13 -1.59 4.41 19.33
N LYS A 14 -2.35 3.83 20.26
CA LYS A 14 -1.80 3.16 21.45
C LYS A 14 -1.08 1.86 21.11
N THR A 15 -1.53 1.15 20.07
CA THR A 15 -1.00 -0.17 19.69
C THR A 15 -0.20 -0.10 18.38
N GLU A 16 0.71 -1.06 18.18
CA GLU A 16 1.44 -1.16 16.90
C GLU A 16 0.48 -1.48 15.75
N ALA A 17 -0.44 -2.43 15.94
CA ALA A 17 -1.42 -2.82 14.93
C ALA A 17 -2.30 -1.63 14.49
N GLY A 18 -2.74 -0.80 15.43
CA GLY A 18 -3.52 0.39 15.09
C GLY A 18 -2.70 1.44 14.34
N ARG A 19 -1.41 1.62 14.65
CA ARG A 19 -0.51 2.49 13.86
C ARG A 19 -0.31 1.97 12.43
N ILE A 20 -0.19 0.65 12.25
CA ILE A 20 -0.13 0.01 10.93
C ILE A 20 -1.42 0.28 10.15
N LEU A 21 -2.58 0.09 10.78
CA LEU A 21 -3.89 0.35 10.16
C LEU A 21 -4.05 1.82 9.73
N ILE A 22 -3.61 2.77 10.56
CA ILE A 22 -3.59 4.19 10.19
C ILE A 22 -2.72 4.41 8.96
N LEU A 23 -1.51 3.87 8.95
CA LEU A 23 -0.55 4.02 7.84
C LEU A 23 -1.10 3.42 6.53
N GLU A 24 -1.72 2.24 6.61
CA GLU A 24 -2.40 1.59 5.51
C GLU A 24 -3.51 2.46 4.92
N ARG A 25 -4.39 3.01 5.77
CA ARG A 25 -5.48 3.90 5.34
C ARG A 25 -4.96 5.18 4.70
N MET A 26 -3.91 5.77 5.26
CA MET A 26 -3.26 6.96 4.66
C MET A 26 -2.79 6.70 3.23
N ILE A 27 -2.26 5.50 2.96
CA ILE A 27 -1.75 5.14 1.64
C ILE A 27 -2.91 4.78 0.69
N ASN A 28 -3.89 4.01 1.14
CA ASN A 28 -4.98 3.52 0.29
C ASN A 28 -6.02 4.59 -0.04
N TYR A 29 -6.35 5.47 0.91
CA TYR A 29 -7.42 6.47 0.78
C TYR A 29 -6.90 7.91 0.75
N GLY A 30 -5.61 8.11 0.99
CA GLY A 30 -4.98 9.42 1.02
C GLY A 30 -4.75 9.93 2.45
N PRO A 31 -3.64 10.65 2.69
CA PRO A 31 -3.24 11.09 4.02
C PRO A 31 -3.92 12.40 4.47
N GLY A 32 -4.82 12.95 3.64
CA GLY A 32 -5.42 14.26 3.86
C GLY A 32 -4.36 15.36 3.88
N LYS A 33 -4.12 15.96 5.05
CA LYS A 33 -3.14 17.05 5.26
C LYS A 33 -1.83 16.57 5.90
N GLU A 34 -1.72 15.28 6.21
CA GLU A 34 -0.56 14.72 6.91
C GLU A 34 0.48 14.21 5.91
N LYS A 35 1.76 14.27 6.29
CA LYS A 35 2.83 13.66 5.49
C LYS A 35 3.08 12.23 5.95
N ILE A 36 3.15 11.30 5.00
CA ILE A 36 3.51 9.91 5.27
C ILE A 36 5.02 9.83 5.49
N LYS A 37 5.43 9.28 6.64
CA LYS A 37 6.86 9.09 6.96
C LYS A 37 7.41 7.88 6.22
N LEU A 38 8.42 8.10 5.37
CA LEU A 38 9.06 7.03 4.60
C LEU A 38 9.64 5.91 5.49
N SER A 39 10.19 6.26 6.66
CA SER A 39 10.75 5.29 7.61
C SER A 39 9.71 4.30 8.12
N GLU A 40 8.49 4.76 8.41
CA GLU A 40 7.40 3.90 8.89
C GLU A 40 6.89 2.98 7.78
N VAL A 41 6.78 3.50 6.54
CA VAL A 41 6.41 2.69 5.37
C VAL A 41 7.41 1.57 5.13
N LYS A 42 8.71 1.86 5.19
CA LYS A 42 9.75 0.83 5.06
C LYS A 42 9.70 -0.17 6.21
N LYS A 43 9.51 0.29 7.45
CA LYS A 43 9.49 -0.55 8.65
C LYS A 43 8.35 -1.57 8.62
N TYR A 44 7.16 -1.16 8.17
CA TYR A 44 5.97 -2.02 8.17
C TYR A 44 5.60 -2.56 6.79
N TRP A 45 6.48 -2.45 5.79
CA TRP A 45 6.18 -2.77 4.40
C TRP A 45 5.52 -4.15 4.21
N ASP A 46 6.04 -5.16 4.92
CA ASP A 46 5.56 -6.54 4.82
C ASP A 46 4.26 -6.80 5.60
N LYS A 47 3.81 -5.84 6.41
CA LYS A 47 2.56 -5.89 7.20
C LYS A 47 1.41 -5.07 6.58
N LEU A 48 1.69 -4.23 5.59
CA LEU A 48 0.70 -3.33 4.99
C LEU A 48 -0.13 -4.04 3.91
N ASP A 49 -1.46 -4.00 4.03
CA ASP A 49 -2.38 -4.43 2.99
C ASP A 49 -2.73 -3.26 2.06
N LEU A 50 -1.88 -3.08 1.04
CA LEU A 50 -1.98 -1.96 0.11
C LEU A 50 -2.66 -2.37 -1.19
N TYR A 51 -3.46 -1.46 -1.75
CA TYR A 51 -4.00 -1.66 -3.09
C TYR A 51 -2.88 -1.90 -4.11
N PRO A 52 -3.06 -2.83 -5.07
CA PRO A 52 -1.98 -3.21 -5.98
C PRO A 52 -1.33 -2.04 -6.74
N SER A 53 -2.13 -1.04 -7.13
CA SER A 53 -1.65 0.18 -7.79
C SER A 53 -0.80 1.04 -6.84
N SER A 54 -1.29 1.33 -5.63
CA SER A 54 -0.57 2.08 -4.61
C SER A 54 0.73 1.39 -4.21
N LYS A 55 0.70 0.06 -4.03
CA LYS A 55 1.88 -0.74 -3.70
C LYS A 55 2.95 -0.62 -4.78
N ARG A 56 2.59 -0.81 -6.06
CA ARG A 56 3.51 -0.70 -7.20
C ARG A 56 4.09 0.69 -7.36
N LEU A 57 3.27 1.73 -7.21
CA LEU A 57 3.76 3.11 -7.27
C LEU A 57 4.79 3.36 -6.16
N LEU A 58 4.47 2.99 -4.92
CA LEU A 58 5.40 3.13 -3.81
C LEU A 58 6.67 2.30 -4.00
N GLU A 59 6.60 1.13 -4.63
CA GLU A 59 7.79 0.35 -4.92
C GLU A 59 8.78 1.10 -5.82
N LEU A 60 8.27 1.71 -6.89
CA LEU A 60 9.07 2.55 -7.77
C LEU A 60 9.64 3.76 -7.05
N LEU A 61 8.83 4.46 -6.24
CA LEU A 61 9.27 5.67 -5.54
C LEU A 61 10.32 5.38 -4.47
N ILE A 62 10.23 4.22 -3.80
CA ILE A 62 11.08 3.91 -2.65
C ILE A 62 12.35 3.16 -3.07
N TRP A 63 12.27 2.26 -4.05
CA TRP A 63 13.38 1.39 -4.45
C TRP A 63 13.78 1.51 -5.92
N GLY A 64 13.10 2.33 -6.72
CA GLY A 64 13.41 2.51 -8.15
C GLY A 64 13.06 1.30 -9.03
N LYS A 65 12.39 0.28 -8.47
CA LYS A 65 12.00 -0.94 -9.17
C LYS A 65 10.81 -1.61 -8.48
N TYR A 66 10.03 -2.37 -9.25
CA TYR A 66 9.04 -3.25 -8.67
C TYR A 66 9.73 -4.37 -7.89
N ARG A 67 9.31 -4.57 -6.65
CA ARG A 67 9.79 -5.67 -5.80
C ARG A 67 8.96 -6.93 -6.02
N PHE A 68 7.66 -6.75 -6.27
CA PHE A 68 6.78 -7.82 -6.72
C PHE A 68 6.48 -7.64 -8.21
N SER A 69 7.16 -8.43 -9.05
CA SER A 69 6.79 -8.53 -10.47
C SER A 69 5.38 -9.09 -10.57
N PRO A 70 4.46 -8.50 -11.35
CA PRO A 70 3.36 -9.29 -11.86
C PRO A 70 3.99 -10.47 -12.59
N THR A 71 3.65 -11.69 -12.20
CA THR A 71 3.90 -12.84 -13.07
C THR A 71 3.22 -12.51 -14.39
N SER A 72 3.98 -12.42 -15.47
CA SER A 72 3.39 -12.31 -16.80
C SER A 72 2.55 -13.56 -16.98
N LYS A 73 1.22 -13.44 -16.86
CA LYS A 73 0.34 -14.47 -17.39
C LYS A 73 0.60 -14.47 -18.88
N ASN A 74 1.35 -15.47 -19.33
CA ASN A 74 1.51 -15.77 -20.74
C ASN A 74 0.12 -16.09 -21.27
N TYR A 75 -0.57 -15.09 -21.80
CA TYR A 75 -1.73 -15.32 -22.66
C TYR A 75 -1.15 -15.98 -23.90
N SER A 76 -1.14 -17.32 -23.92
CA SER A 76 -0.90 -18.07 -25.14
C SER A 76 -1.90 -17.56 -26.16
N ARG A 77 -1.38 -16.92 -27.22
CA ARG A 77 -2.18 -16.62 -28.41
C ARG A 77 -2.70 -17.96 -28.91
N SER A 78 -3.95 -18.28 -28.62
CA SER A 78 -4.69 -19.28 -29.38
C SER A 78 -4.86 -18.70 -30.77
N SER A 79 -3.89 -18.96 -31.63
CA SER A 79 -4.07 -18.89 -33.07
C SER A 79 -5.15 -19.92 -33.39
N LYS A 80 -6.39 -19.48 -33.52
CA LYS A 80 -7.38 -20.23 -34.31
C LYS A 80 -6.93 -20.09 -35.76
N GLU A 81 -6.17 -21.08 -36.23
CA GLU A 81 -6.00 -21.32 -37.67
C GLU A 81 -7.38 -21.56 -38.29
N LYS A 82 -7.56 -20.99 -39.47
CA LYS A 82 -8.76 -21.05 -40.30
C LYS A 82 -8.86 -22.37 -41.03
#